data_AF-X0PXN6-F1
#
_entry.id   AF-X0PXN6-F1
#
_cell.length_a   1.000
_cell.length_b   1.000
_cell.length_c   1.000
_cell.angle_alpha   90.00
_cell.angle_beta   90.00
_cell.angle_gamma   90.00
#
_symmetry.space_group_name_H-M   'P 1'
#
loop_
_entity.id
_entity.type
_entity.pdbx_description
1 polymer ?
#
loop_
_entity_poly.entity_id
_entity_poly.type
_entity_poly.pdbx_seq_one_letter_code
_entity_poly.pdbx_strand_id
1 'polypeptide(L)'
;MPTPGEIDLAEDIDKAQVAIKAFEIDYAVKYPKAVAKITDDADVLLEFIRYPAEHWIHLHTTNPIESTFATVRLRTKVTKGPGSRAAGLAMAYKLTEAAQARWRAVDSPHLVALVRAGALFHKGNFSNGPSRSPRPITGHARIRGRLTNPQSTGFDDSS
;
A
#
# COMPACT_ATOMS: atom_id res chain seq x y z
N MET A 1 11.36 -29.52 4.41
CA MET A 1 11.71 -28.37 3.57
C MET A 1 10.69 -27.29 3.87
N PRO A 2 11.09 -26.13 4.41
CA PRO A 2 10.18 -25.02 4.55
C PRO A 2 9.88 -24.42 3.17
N THR A 3 8.61 -24.35 2.79
CA THR A 3 8.20 -23.76 1.50
C THR A 3 8.11 -22.24 1.61
N PRO A 4 8.19 -21.45 0.52
CA PRO A 4 8.04 -19.99 0.56
C PRO A 4 6.77 -19.51 1.30
N GLY A 5 5.71 -20.33 1.33
CA GLY A 5 4.50 -20.06 2.10
C GLY A 5 4.67 -20.06 3.62
N GLU A 6 5.76 -20.61 4.17
CA GLU A 6 6.02 -20.62 5.62
C GLU A 6 6.54 -19.27 6.14
N ILE A 7 7.06 -18.40 5.26
CA ILE A 7 7.43 -17.03 5.63
C ILE A 7 6.17 -16.15 5.70
N ASP A 8 5.27 -16.29 4.72
CA ASP A 8 4.04 -15.49 4.63
C ASP A 8 2.92 -15.97 5.57
N LEU A 9 2.89 -17.24 5.98
CA LEU A 9 1.87 -17.79 6.89
C LEU A 9 2.30 -17.80 8.37
N ALA A 10 3.47 -17.22 8.69
CA ALA A 10 3.95 -17.17 10.06
C ALA A 10 3.08 -16.22 10.90
N GLU A 11 2.32 -16.77 11.84
CA GLU A 11 1.52 -16.01 12.83
C GLU A 11 2.37 -15.20 13.82
N ASP A 12 3.70 -15.34 13.77
CA ASP A 12 4.65 -14.76 14.71
C ASP A 12 5.90 -14.24 14.02
N ILE A 13 6.36 -13.06 14.45
CA ILE A 13 7.56 -12.39 13.93
C ILE A 13 8.79 -13.29 14.17
N ASP A 14 8.86 -13.94 15.32
CA ASP A 14 9.99 -14.81 15.67
C ASP A 14 10.10 -16.00 14.72
N LYS A 15 8.96 -16.61 14.35
CA LYS A 15 8.91 -17.72 13.38
C LYS A 15 9.27 -17.23 11.98
N ALA A 16 8.78 -16.06 11.59
CA ALA A 16 9.07 -15.47 10.29
C ALA A 16 10.57 -15.16 10.13
N GLN A 17 11.22 -14.66 11.17
CA GLN A 17 12.67 -14.43 11.17
C GLN A 17 13.48 -15.72 11.05
N VAL A 18 13.06 -16.81 11.70
CA VAL A 18 13.69 -18.12 11.54
C VAL A 18 13.53 -18.62 10.09
N ALA A 19 12.36 -18.43 9.50
CA ALA A 19 12.09 -18.83 8.12
C ALA A 19 12.91 -18.01 7.10
N ILE A 20 13.08 -16.70 7.31
CA ILE A 20 13.95 -15.84 6.47
C ILE A 20 15.41 -16.33 6.52
N LYS A 21 15.92 -16.68 7.71
CA LYS A 21 17.29 -17.22 7.85
C LYS A 21 17.45 -18.57 7.14
N ALA A 22 16.45 -19.45 7.22
CA ALA A 22 16.47 -20.71 6.48
C ALA A 22 16.46 -20.47 4.96
N PHE A 23 15.64 -19.53 4.49
CA PHE A 23 15.59 -19.13 3.08
C PHE A 23 16.91 -18.56 2.57
N GLU A 24 17.59 -17.75 3.38
CA GLU A 24 18.92 -17.24 3.07
C GLU A 24 19.92 -18.37 2.84
N ILE A 25 19.98 -19.35 3.75
CA ILE A 25 20.87 -20.51 3.64
C ILE A 25 20.61 -21.30 2.35
N ASP A 26 19.34 -21.54 2.02
CA ASP A 26 18.96 -22.40 0.89
C ASP A 26 19.13 -21.71 -0.47
N TYR A 27 18.93 -20.39 -0.55
CA TYR A 27 18.84 -19.66 -1.83
C TYR A 27 19.93 -18.62 -2.07
N ALA A 28 20.76 -18.25 -1.09
CA ALA A 28 21.78 -17.21 -1.25
C ALA A 28 22.76 -17.49 -2.40
N VAL A 29 23.13 -18.76 -2.60
CA VAL A 29 24.06 -19.15 -3.67
C VAL A 29 23.46 -18.97 -5.05
N LYS A 30 22.16 -19.27 -5.22
CA LYS A 30 21.48 -19.27 -6.52
C LYS A 30 20.91 -17.90 -6.89
N TYR A 31 20.40 -17.17 -5.90
CA TYR A 31 19.70 -15.90 -6.10
C TYR A 31 20.12 -14.81 -5.10
N PRO A 32 21.41 -14.42 -5.08
CA PRO A 32 21.95 -13.54 -4.05
C PRO A 32 21.24 -12.17 -3.99
N LYS A 33 20.82 -11.63 -5.14
CA LYS A 33 20.08 -10.35 -5.20
C LYS A 33 18.66 -10.42 -4.64
N ALA A 34 17.99 -11.55 -4.83
CA ALA A 34 16.62 -11.73 -4.34
C ALA A 34 16.61 -11.93 -2.82
N VAL A 35 17.58 -12.71 -2.32
CA VAL A 35 17.77 -12.96 -0.89
C VAL A 35 18.12 -11.65 -0.18
N ALA A 36 19.07 -10.87 -0.70
CA ALA A 36 19.41 -9.56 -0.16
C ALA A 36 18.20 -8.64 -0.02
N LYS A 37 17.28 -8.65 -1.00
CA LYS A 37 16.05 -7.84 -0.93
C LYS A 37 15.12 -8.26 0.20
N ILE A 38 15.00 -9.56 0.46
CA ILE A 38 14.14 -10.06 1.53
C ILE A 38 14.78 -9.80 2.90
N THR A 39 16.10 -9.95 3.02
CA THR A 39 16.81 -9.73 4.29
C THR A 39 16.94 -8.25 4.65
N ASP A 40 17.20 -7.38 3.68
CA ASP A 40 17.37 -5.94 3.90
C ASP A 40 16.04 -5.26 4.28
N ASP A 41 14.93 -5.68 3.66
CA ASP A 41 13.60 -5.09 3.85
C ASP A 41 12.71 -5.95 4.79
N ALA A 42 13.31 -6.83 5.60
CA ALA A 42 12.60 -7.78 6.45
C ALA A 42 11.66 -7.13 7.47
N ASP A 43 12.02 -5.95 8.00
CA ASP A 43 11.18 -5.18 8.93
C ASP A 43 9.90 -4.67 8.25
N VAL A 44 10.01 -4.18 7.02
CA VAL A 44 8.88 -3.74 6.19
C VAL A 44 8.01 -4.92 5.80
N LEU A 45 8.61 -6.05 5.42
CA LEU A 45 7.90 -7.26 5.02
C LEU A 45 7.11 -7.89 6.17
N LEU A 46 7.55 -7.74 7.43
CA LEU A 46 6.87 -8.31 8.60
C LEU A 46 5.87 -7.37 9.28
N GLU A 47 5.74 -6.12 8.81
CA GLU A 47 4.80 -5.14 9.38
C GLU A 47 3.33 -5.61 9.27
N PHE A 48 3.00 -6.48 8.30
CA PHE A 48 1.63 -6.99 8.13
C PHE A 48 1.11 -7.73 9.38
N ILE A 49 1.99 -8.35 10.18
CA ILE A 49 1.63 -9.11 11.40
C ILE A 49 0.99 -8.20 12.47
N ARG A 50 1.22 -6.87 12.37
CA ARG A 50 0.64 -5.85 13.26
C ARG A 50 -0.77 -5.40 12.86
N TYR A 51 -1.30 -5.94 11.76
CA TYR A 51 -2.69 -5.73 11.33
C TYR A 51 -3.56 -6.93 11.76
N PRO A 52 -4.90 -6.77 11.78
CA PRO A 52 -5.81 -7.86 12.15
C PRO A 52 -5.62 -9.11 11.28
N ALA A 53 -5.71 -10.30 11.89
CA ALA A 53 -5.56 -11.57 11.17
C ALA A 53 -6.58 -11.72 10.04
N GLU A 54 -7.79 -11.19 10.24
CA GLU A 54 -8.87 -11.18 9.26
C GLU A 54 -8.49 -10.40 7.98
N HIS A 55 -7.52 -9.48 8.07
CA HIS A 55 -7.06 -8.69 6.94
C HIS A 55 -5.89 -9.34 6.19
N TRP A 56 -5.19 -10.31 6.80
CA TRP A 56 -3.97 -10.91 6.20
C TRP A 56 -4.24 -11.52 4.82
N ILE A 57 -5.39 -12.16 4.62
CA ILE A 57 -5.78 -12.72 3.31
C ILE A 57 -5.82 -11.66 2.20
N HIS A 58 -6.17 -10.41 2.54
CA HIS A 58 -6.21 -9.29 1.61
C HIS A 58 -4.84 -8.61 1.46
N LEU A 59 -3.97 -8.70 2.47
CA LEU A 59 -2.63 -8.13 2.47
C LEU A 59 -1.60 -9.02 1.73
N HIS A 60 -1.78 -10.34 1.74
CA HIS A 60 -0.86 -11.29 1.10
C HIS A 60 -1.16 -11.52 -0.38
N THR A 61 -2.23 -10.91 -0.91
CA THR A 61 -2.60 -11.05 -2.30
C THR A 61 -2.34 -9.75 -3.07
N THR A 62 -1.71 -9.89 -4.23
CA THR A 62 -1.53 -8.79 -5.18
C THR A 62 -2.73 -8.63 -6.11
N ASN A 63 -3.72 -9.55 -6.05
CA ASN A 63 -4.88 -9.57 -6.93
C ASN A 63 -5.65 -8.22 -7.00
N PRO A 64 -5.89 -7.50 -5.89
CA PRO A 64 -6.57 -6.20 -5.94
C PRO A 64 -5.84 -5.17 -6.81
N ILE A 65 -4.50 -5.23 -6.83
CA ILE A 65 -3.65 -4.33 -7.62
C ILE A 65 -3.55 -4.88 -9.06
N GLU A 66 -3.19 -6.14 -9.22
CA GLU A 66 -2.94 -6.73 -10.54
C GLU A 66 -4.20 -6.78 -11.41
N SER A 67 -5.34 -7.19 -10.84
CA SER A 67 -6.61 -7.32 -11.57
C SER A 67 -7.11 -5.97 -12.09
N THR A 68 -6.99 -4.91 -11.28
CA THR A 68 -7.44 -3.56 -11.66
C THR A 68 -6.57 -2.97 -12.76
N PHE A 69 -5.25 -3.11 -12.67
CA PHE A 69 -4.33 -2.64 -13.70
C PHE A 69 -4.34 -3.51 -14.96
N ALA A 70 -4.70 -4.79 -14.87
CA ALA A 70 -4.82 -5.67 -16.03
C ALA A 70 -5.83 -5.13 -17.06
N THR A 71 -6.98 -4.60 -16.61
CA THR A 71 -7.98 -4.01 -17.51
C THR A 71 -7.45 -2.76 -18.21
N VAL A 72 -6.73 -1.90 -17.50
CA VAL A 72 -6.11 -0.69 -18.07
C VAL A 72 -5.05 -1.06 -19.12
N ARG A 73 -4.18 -2.03 -18.80
CA ARG A 73 -3.15 -2.53 -19.73
C ARG A 73 -3.76 -3.15 -20.97
N LEU A 74 -4.78 -4.00 -20.81
CA LEU A 74 -5.49 -4.64 -21.92
C LEU A 74 -6.09 -3.58 -22.85
N ARG A 75 -6.82 -2.61 -22.29
CA ARG A 75 -7.48 -1.60 -23.12
C ARG A 75 -6.47 -0.70 -23.83
N THR A 76 -5.38 -0.34 -23.17
CA THR A 76 -4.28 0.46 -23.77
C THR A 76 -3.65 -0.27 -24.95
N LYS A 77 -3.47 -1.59 -24.84
CA LYS A 77 -2.96 -2.42 -25.93
C LYS A 77 -3.92 -2.47 -27.12
N VAL A 78 -5.22 -2.65 -26.86
CA VAL A 78 -6.26 -2.72 -27.91
C VAL A 78 -6.43 -1.39 -28.64
N THR A 79 -6.38 -0.25 -27.94
CA THR A 79 -6.55 1.08 -28.56
C THR A 79 -5.27 1.63 -29.18
N LYS A 80 -4.16 0.85 -29.16
CA LYS A 80 -2.82 1.29 -29.60
C LYS A 80 -2.35 2.56 -28.87
N GLY A 81 -2.62 2.61 -27.57
CA GLY A 81 -2.27 3.74 -26.70
C GLY A 81 -3.38 4.79 -26.59
N PRO A 82 -3.27 5.69 -25.62
CA PRO A 82 -4.14 6.84 -25.53
C PRO A 82 -3.57 7.96 -26.42
N GLY A 83 -4.36 8.46 -27.37
CA GLY A 83 -3.92 9.52 -28.30
C GLY A 83 -3.42 10.82 -27.64
N SER A 84 -3.56 10.97 -26.32
CA SER A 84 -2.90 11.98 -25.51
C SER A 84 -2.75 11.51 -24.06
N ARG A 85 -1.86 12.16 -23.28
CA ARG A 85 -1.70 11.89 -21.84
C ARG A 85 -3.00 12.10 -21.06
N ALA A 86 -3.75 13.16 -21.36
CA ALA A 86 -5.02 13.46 -20.72
C ALA A 86 -6.06 12.37 -21.00
N ALA A 87 -6.15 11.90 -22.25
CA ALA A 87 -7.05 10.80 -22.62
C ALA A 87 -6.67 9.49 -21.91
N GLY A 88 -5.37 9.21 -21.74
CA GLY A 88 -4.88 8.03 -21.03
C GLY A 88 -5.24 8.04 -19.54
N LEU A 89 -5.08 9.19 -18.89
CA LEU A 89 -5.45 9.35 -17.48
C LEU A 89 -6.96 9.22 -17.28
N ALA A 90 -7.76 9.84 -18.15
CA ALA A 90 -9.22 9.72 -18.11
C ALA A 90 -9.67 8.26 -18.32
N MET A 91 -9.03 7.54 -19.25
CA MET A 91 -9.32 6.13 -19.51
C MET A 91 -8.97 5.26 -18.29
N ALA A 92 -7.78 5.43 -17.70
CA ALA A 92 -7.39 4.69 -16.50
C ALA A 92 -8.37 4.94 -15.36
N TYR A 93 -8.71 6.21 -15.09
CA TYR A 93 -9.68 6.60 -14.07
C TYR A 93 -11.03 5.90 -14.27
N LYS A 94 -11.60 5.96 -15.48
CA LYS A 94 -12.91 5.37 -15.77
C LYS A 94 -12.92 3.85 -15.70
N LEU A 95 -11.82 3.20 -16.10
CA LEU A 95 -11.70 1.74 -15.98
C LEU A 95 -11.54 1.31 -14.52
N THR A 96 -10.80 2.05 -13.71
CA THR A 96 -10.69 1.81 -12.27
C THR A 96 -12.02 2.06 -11.55
N GLU A 97 -12.74 3.13 -11.88
CA GLU A 97 -14.08 3.43 -11.37
C GLU A 97 -15.07 2.30 -11.69
N ALA A 98 -15.05 1.77 -12.92
CA ALA A 98 -15.89 0.64 -13.30
C ALA A 98 -15.49 -0.67 -12.59
N ALA A 99 -14.19 -0.89 -12.35
CA ALA A 99 -13.71 -2.07 -11.63
C ALA A 99 -14.12 -2.05 -10.15
N GLN A 100 -14.17 -0.86 -9.53
CA GLN A 100 -14.53 -0.66 -8.11
C GLN A 100 -15.86 -1.32 -7.74
N ALA A 101 -16.87 -1.27 -8.63
CA ALA A 101 -18.19 -1.85 -8.38
C ALA A 101 -18.18 -3.37 -8.13
N ARG A 102 -17.08 -4.05 -8.47
CA ARG A 102 -16.91 -5.50 -8.41
C ARG A 102 -15.97 -5.94 -7.29
N TRP A 103 -15.38 -4.99 -6.57
CA TRP A 103 -14.37 -5.30 -5.56
C TRP A 103 -15.00 -6.01 -4.37
N ARG A 104 -14.31 -7.07 -3.93
CA ARG A 104 -14.67 -7.77 -2.70
C ARG A 104 -14.38 -6.83 -1.53
N ALA A 105 -15.33 -6.73 -0.61
CA ALA A 105 -15.11 -6.02 0.64
C ALA A 105 -14.03 -6.74 1.48
N VAL A 106 -13.27 -5.96 2.25
CA VAL A 106 -12.32 -6.50 3.23
C VAL A 106 -13.09 -7.27 4.29
N ASP A 107 -12.57 -8.41 4.73
CA ASP A 107 -13.20 -9.18 5.80
C ASP A 107 -13.13 -8.41 7.12
N SER A 108 -14.16 -8.51 7.97
CA SER A 108 -14.30 -7.70 9.19
C SER A 108 -14.09 -6.18 8.99
N PRO A 109 -14.94 -5.49 8.19
CA PRO A 109 -14.77 -4.05 7.88
C PRO A 109 -14.76 -3.14 9.10
N HIS A 110 -15.40 -3.55 10.20
CA HIS A 110 -15.45 -2.78 11.45
C HIS A 110 -14.06 -2.58 12.08
N LEU A 111 -13.10 -3.50 11.83
CA LEU A 111 -11.72 -3.38 12.32
C LEU A 111 -10.92 -2.31 11.58
N VAL A 112 -11.34 -1.91 10.37
CA VAL A 112 -10.67 -0.85 9.59
C VAL A 112 -10.66 0.49 10.37
N ALA A 113 -11.70 0.77 11.15
CA ALA A 113 -11.75 1.97 11.98
C ALA A 113 -10.66 1.96 13.07
N LEU A 114 -10.40 0.79 13.67
CA LEU A 114 -9.35 0.61 14.69
C LEU A 114 -7.95 0.72 14.08
N VAL A 115 -7.74 0.09 12.92
CA VAL A 115 -6.49 0.22 12.15
C VAL A 115 -6.23 1.68 11.79
N ARG A 116 -7.26 2.40 11.31
CA ARG A 116 -7.15 3.83 10.97
C ARG A 116 -6.89 4.72 12.19
N ALA A 117 -7.36 4.32 13.37
CA ALA A 117 -7.07 4.99 14.63
C ALA A 117 -5.65 4.70 15.16
N GLY A 118 -4.88 3.81 14.51
CA GLY A 118 -3.53 3.43 14.91
C GLY A 118 -3.50 2.40 16.04
N ALA A 119 -4.56 1.62 16.21
CA ALA A 119 -4.56 0.50 17.15
C ALA A 119 -3.48 -0.53 16.78
N LEU A 120 -2.78 -1.05 17.77
CA LEU A 120 -1.77 -2.09 17.58
C LEU A 120 -2.41 -3.47 17.79
N PHE A 121 -2.26 -4.34 16.79
CA PHE A 121 -2.63 -5.75 16.88
C PHE A 121 -1.38 -6.56 17.19
N HIS A 122 -1.49 -7.49 18.14
CA HIS A 122 -0.42 -8.42 18.46
C HIS A 122 -0.84 -9.80 17.97
N LYS A 123 -0.08 -10.36 17.02
CA LYS A 123 -0.39 -11.63 16.35
C LYS A 123 -1.80 -11.65 15.74
N GLY A 124 -2.19 -10.54 15.12
CA GLY A 124 -3.53 -10.39 14.54
C GLY A 124 -4.68 -10.13 15.53
N ASN A 125 -4.43 -10.21 16.85
CA ASN A 125 -5.45 -9.94 17.87
C ASN A 125 -5.34 -8.51 18.41
N PHE A 126 -6.49 -7.86 18.64
CA PHE A 126 -6.51 -6.55 19.26
C PHE A 126 -5.96 -6.64 20.69
N SER A 127 -4.80 -6.03 20.92
CA SER A 127 -4.24 -5.89 22.27
C SER A 127 -4.74 -4.58 22.85
N ASN A 128 -5.55 -4.64 23.90
CA ASN A 128 -5.96 -3.46 24.68
C ASN A 128 -4.78 -2.97 25.53
N GLY A 129 -3.71 -2.49 24.90
CA GLY A 129 -2.65 -1.72 25.55
C GLY A 129 -3.16 -0.31 25.86
N PRO A 130 -2.64 0.37 26.91
CA PRO A 130 -3.15 1.66 27.32
C PRO A 130 -3.07 2.63 26.13
N SER A 131 -4.23 3.17 25.75
CA SER A 131 -4.44 4.18 24.70
C SER A 131 -3.24 5.11 24.58
N ARG A 132 -2.34 4.81 23.65
CA ARG A 132 -1.28 5.75 23.28
C ARG A 132 -1.90 6.62 22.19
N SER A 133 -2.23 7.85 22.56
CA SER A 133 -2.78 8.87 21.66
C SER A 133 -2.06 8.83 20.31
N PRO A 134 -2.77 8.84 19.17
CA PRO A 134 -2.13 8.76 17.86
C PRO A 134 -1.07 9.84 17.74
N ARG A 135 0.19 9.45 17.48
CA ARG A 135 1.19 10.45 17.11
C ARG A 135 0.74 11.07 15.80
N PRO A 136 0.68 12.41 15.67
CA PRO A 136 0.37 13.02 14.40
C PRO A 136 1.41 12.53 13.39
N ILE A 137 0.93 11.98 12.28
CA ILE A 137 1.73 11.77 11.09
C ILE A 137 2.30 13.13 10.69
N THR A 138 3.57 13.38 11.04
CA THR A 138 4.30 14.57 10.61
C THR A 138 4.34 14.51 9.09
N GLY A 139 3.45 15.31 8.47
CA GLY A 139 3.29 15.37 7.03
C GLY A 139 4.62 15.67 6.36
N HIS A 140 4.96 14.86 5.36
CA HIS A 140 5.99 15.17 4.39
C HIS A 140 5.79 16.59 3.85
N ALA A 141 6.91 17.30 3.76
CA ALA A 141 7.07 18.70 3.38
C ALA A 141 5.95 19.28 2.50
N ARG A 142 5.22 20.24 3.08
CA ARG A 142 4.32 21.15 2.37
C ARG A 142 5.14 22.01 1.40
N ILE A 143 5.15 21.66 0.11
CA ILE A 143 5.57 22.59 -0.95
C ILE A 143 4.60 23.77 -0.93
N ARG A 144 5.01 24.89 -0.32
CA ARG A 144 4.31 26.17 -0.44
C ARG A 144 4.62 26.76 -1.81
N GLY A 145 3.80 26.43 -2.81
CA GLY A 145 3.64 27.26 -4.00
C GLY A 145 2.93 28.55 -3.59
N ARG A 146 3.67 29.66 -3.62
CA ARG A 146 3.19 31.02 -3.36
C ARG A 146 2.18 31.43 -4.44
N LEU A 147 0.89 31.35 -4.14
CA LEU A 147 -0.13 32.06 -4.91
C LEU A 147 0.00 33.56 -4.59
N THR A 148 0.64 34.32 -5.47
CA THR A 148 0.58 35.77 -5.44
C THR A 148 -0.76 36.20 -6.05
N ASN A 149 -1.65 36.72 -5.21
CA ASN A 149 -2.85 37.43 -5.63
C ASN A 149 -2.42 38.81 -6.19
N PRO A 150 -2.78 39.20 -7.43
CA PRO A 150 -2.54 40.55 -7.90
C PRO A 150 -3.50 41.51 -7.19
N GLN A 151 -2.94 42.49 -6.47
CA GLN A 151 -3.72 43.56 -5.88
C GLN A 151 -4.30 44.46 -6.98
N SER A 152 -5.59 44.75 -6.82
CA SER A 152 -6.27 45.93 -7.33
C SER A 152 -5.47 47.19 -6.98
N THR A 153 -4.97 47.89 -7.99
CA THR A 153 -4.55 49.28 -7.86
C THR A 153 -5.55 50.12 -8.64
N GLY A 154 -6.30 50.94 -7.88
CA GLY A 154 -7.08 52.03 -8.45
C GLY A 154 -6.13 53.04 -9.07
N PHE A 155 -6.48 53.49 -10.27
CA PHE A 155 -5.85 54.62 -10.93
C PHE A 155 -6.94 55.69 -11.04
N ASP A 156 -6.90 56.64 -10.11
CA ASP A 156 -7.47 57.96 -10.31
C ASP A 156 -6.76 58.60 -11.51
N ASP A 157 -7.53 59.13 -12.46
CA ASP A 157 -7.12 60.39 -13.09
C ASP A 157 -8.36 61.22 -13.45
N SER A 158 -8.35 62.44 -12.95
CA SER A 158 -9.31 63.50 -13.24
C SER A 158 -8.66 64.44 -14.24
N SER A 159 -9.22 64.57 -15.44
CA SER A 159 -9.35 65.81 -16.25
C SER A 159 -9.96 65.49 -17.61
#